data_AF-A0A3S1FCB1-F1
#
_entry.id   AF-A0A3S1FCB1-F1
#
_cell.length_a   1.000
_cell.length_b   1.000
_cell.length_c   1.000
_cell.angle_alpha   90.00
_cell.angle_beta   90.00
_cell.angle_gamma   90.00
#
_symmetry.space_group_name_H-M   'P 1'
#
loop_
_entity.id
_entity.type
_entity.pdbx_description
1 polymer ?
#
loop_
_entity_poly.entity_id
_entity_poly.type
_entity_poly.pdbx_seq_one_letter_code
_entity_poly.pdbx_strand_id
1 'polypeptide(L)' 'MRESVIYQEILEVGLQEGEKRGVQTERSLVLRLLTRRVGVLPQEVRQRVEALPLEELENLGVALLDF' A
#
# COMPACT_ATOMS: atom_id res chain seq x y z
N MET A 1 -0.59 -33.51 -5.67
CA MET A 1 -0.72 -32.51 -4.58
C MET A 1 -1.16 -31.13 -5.06
N ARG A 2 -0.74 -30.65 -6.24
CA ARG A 2 -1.14 -29.34 -6.79
C ARG A 2 -2.63 -29.20 -7.18
N GLU A 3 -3.37 -30.30 -7.20
CA GLU A 3 -4.81 -30.35 -7.53
C GLU A 3 -5.72 -30.46 -6.29
N SER A 4 -5.15 -30.43 -5.07
CA SER A 4 -5.97 -30.45 -3.85
C SER A 4 -6.62 -29.08 -3.62
N VAL A 5 -7.90 -29.08 -3.26
CA VAL A 5 -8.64 -27.86 -2.87
C VAL A 5 -7.90 -27.09 -1.77
N ILE A 6 -7.30 -27.82 -0.82
CA ILE A 6 -6.50 -27.23 0.27
C ILE A 6 -5.27 -26.49 -0.28
N TYR A 7 -4.65 -26.99 -1.35
CA TYR A 7 -3.50 -26.33 -1.97
C TYR A 7 -3.90 -25.03 -2.66
N GLN A 8 -5.06 -25.00 -3.32
CA GLN A 8 -5.60 -23.79 -3.93
C GLN A 8 -5.93 -22.73 -2.87
N GLU A 9 -6.55 -23.14 -1.76
CA GLU A 9 -6.87 -22.24 -0.64
C GLU A 9 -5.60 -21.62 -0.02
N ILE A 10 -4.55 -22.41 0.23
CA ILE A 10 -3.28 -21.89 0.75
C ILE A 10 -2.66 -20.88 -0.23
N LEU A 11 -2.73 -21.16 -1.53
CA LEU A 11 -2.20 -20.25 -2.55
C LEU A 11 -2.98 -18.94 -2.59
N GLU A 12 -4.31 -18.99 -2.56
CA GLU A 12 -5.18 -17.81 -2.54
C GLU A 12 -4.95 -16.95 -1.30
N VAL A 13 -4.90 -17.56 -0.11
CA VAL A 13 -4.59 -16.86 1.14
C VAL A 13 -3.21 -16.20 1.06
N GLY A 14 -2.20 -16.92 0.55
CA GLY A 14 -0.85 -16.38 0.38
C GLY A 14 -0.81 -15.17 -0.56
N LEU A 15 -1.54 -15.22 -1.67
CA LEU A 15 -1.67 -14.10 -2.61
C LEU A 15 -2.36 -12.90 -1.95
N GLN A 16 -3.50 -13.11 -1.29
CA GLN A 16 -4.22 -12.03 -0.59
C GLN A 16 -3.38 -11.39 0.52
N GLU A 17 -2.63 -12.16 1.29
CA GLU A 17 -1.71 -11.61 2.28
C GLU A 17 -0.56 -10.85 1.63
N GLY A 18 -0.04 -11.34 0.51
CA GLY A 18 0.98 -10.67 -0.29
C GLY A 18 0.52 -9.30 -0.76
N GLU A 19 -0.66 -9.23 -1.37
CA GLU A 19 -1.29 -7.99 -1.80
C GLU A 19 -1.49 -7.02 -0.65
N LYS A 20 -2.10 -7.48 0.47
CA LYS A 20 -2.30 -6.65 1.66
C LYS A 20 -0.97 -6.09 2.19
N ARG A 21 0.08 -6.90 2.25
CA ARG A 21 1.43 -6.46 2.69
C ARG A 21 2.05 -5.46 1.72
N GLY A 22 1.87 -5.65 0.42
CA GLY A 22 2.35 -4.73 -0.62
C GLY A 22 1.73 -3.35 -0.45
N VAL A 23 0.40 -3.27 -0.41
CA VAL A 23 -0.33 -2.00 -0.26
C VAL A 23 0.05 -1.28 1.03
N GLN A 24 0.21 -1.99 2.15
CA GLN A 24 0.63 -1.37 3.42
C GLN A 24 2.06 -0.80 3.36
N THR A 25 2.97 -1.51 2.70
CA THR A 25 4.35 -1.06 2.50
C THR A 25 4.39 0.21 1.67
N GLU A 26 3.58 0.26 0.62
CA GLU A 26 3.47 1.43 -0.25
C GLU A 26 2.89 2.64 0.47
N ARG A 27 1.82 2.46 1.26
CA ARG A 27 1.25 3.54 2.09
C ARG A 27 2.29 4.14 3.03
N SER A 28 3.07 3.28 3.67
CA SER A 28 4.16 3.71 4.54
C SER A 28 5.24 4.50 3.79
N LEU A 29 5.56 4.12 2.56
CA LEU A 29 6.50 4.86 1.71
C LEU A 29 5.95 6.25 1.38
N VAL A 30 4.71 6.35 0.87
CA VAL A 30 4.07 7.62 0.51
C VAL A 30 3.97 8.55 1.72
N LEU A 31 3.55 8.06 2.89
CA LEU A 31 3.49 8.86 4.12
C LEU A 31 4.88 9.39 4.53
N ARG A 32 5.94 8.58 4.39
CA ARG A 32 7.32 9.03 4.67
C ARG A 32 7.79 10.07 3.67
N LEU A 33 7.49 9.91 2.38
CA LEU A 33 7.83 10.88 1.33
C LEU A 33 7.12 12.23 1.57
N LEU A 34 5.81 12.19 1.84
CA LEU A 34 5.04 13.38 2.23
C LEU A 34 5.64 14.04 3.46
N THR A 35 5.89 13.27 4.53
CA THR A 35 6.45 13.81 5.77
C THR A 35 7.83 14.44 5.56
N ARG A 36 8.66 13.85 4.70
CA ARG A 36 9.98 14.40 4.35
C ARG A 36 9.88 15.72 3.59
N ARG A 37 8.84 15.86 2.75
CA ARG A 37 8.68 17.02 1.85
C ARG A 37 7.98 18.20 2.51
N VAL A 38 6.95 17.96 3.31
CA VAL A 38 6.13 19.02 3.93
C VAL A 38 6.22 19.06 5.46
N GLY A 39 6.99 18.16 6.08
CA GLY A 39 7.10 18.06 7.53
C GLY A 39 5.96 17.25 8.15
N VAL A 40 5.62 17.55 9.40
CA VAL A 40 4.65 16.76 10.16
C VAL A 40 3.26 16.82 9.52
N LEU A 41 2.76 15.67 9.07
CA LEU A 41 1.43 15.55 8.51
C LEU A 41 0.35 15.54 9.61
N PRO A 42 -0.69 16.39 9.51
CA PRO A 42 -1.89 16.31 10.34
C PRO A 42 -2.56 14.94 10.26
N GLN A 43 -3.29 14.55 11.31
CA GLN A 43 -3.94 13.24 11.38
C GLN A 43 -4.96 13.03 10.26
N GLU A 44 -5.69 14.08 9.90
CA GLU A 44 -6.70 14.06 8.83
C GLU A 44 -6.05 13.76 7.47
N VAL A 45 -4.85 14.31 7.22
CA VAL A 45 -4.11 14.05 5.98
C VAL A 45 -3.62 12.61 5.94
N ARG A 46 -3.11 12.08 7.05
CA ARG A 46 -2.69 10.67 7.15
C ARG A 46 -3.85 9.72 6.88
N GLN A 47 -5.00 9.96 7.51
CA GLN A 47 -6.21 9.15 7.30
C GLN A 47 -6.69 9.17 5.85
N ARG A 48 -6.61 10.34 5.19
CA ARG A 48 -6.97 10.44 3.76
C ARG A 48 -6.03 9.61 2.90
N VAL A 49 -4.72 9.64 3.15
CA VAL A 49 -3.73 8.82 2.41
C VAL A 49 -3.95 7.33 2.68
N GLU A 50 -4.24 6.95 3.91
CA GLU A 50 -4.55 5.54 4.26
C GLU A 50 -5.82 5.02 3.60
N ALA A 51 -6.80 5.91 3.35
CA ALA A 51 -8.05 5.59 2.68
C ALA A 51 -7.95 5.61 1.14
N LEU A 52 -6.81 6.03 0.55
CA LEU A 52 -6.66 6.05 -0.90
C LEU A 52 -6.70 4.63 -1.49
N PRO A 53 -7.33 4.46 -2.66
CA PRO A 53 -7.17 3.25 -3.46
C PRO A 53 -5.72 3.14 -3.94
N LEU A 54 -5.28 1.91 -4.24
CA LEU A 54 -3.89 1.61 -4.59
C LEU A 54 -3.39 2.45 -5.77
N GLU A 55 -4.17 2.56 -6.83
CA GLU A 55 -3.79 3.34 -8.03
C GLU A 55 -3.51 4.82 -7.72
N GLU A 56 -4.36 5.45 -6.90
CA GLU A 56 -4.15 6.84 -6.48
C GLU A 56 -2.94 6.98 -5.55
N LEU A 57 -2.67 5.96 -4.75
CA LEU A 57 -1.49 5.91 -3.89
C LEU A 57 -0.20 5.80 -4.70
N GLU A 58 -0.18 4.95 -5.73
CA GLU A 58 0.93 4.79 -6.67
C GLU A 58 1.18 6.11 -7.41
N ASN A 59 0.11 6.72 -7.94
CA ASN A 59 0.16 8.02 -8.62
C ASN A 59 0.71 9.12 -7.71
N LEU A 60 0.26 9.18 -6.46
CA LEU A 60 0.78 10.11 -5.46
C LEU A 60 2.26 9.85 -5.16
N GLY A 61 2.68 8.58 -5.10
CA GLY A 61 4.07 8.19 -4.92
C GLY A 61 4.98 8.70 -6.02
N VAL A 62 4.60 8.49 -7.29
CA VAL A 62 5.33 8.98 -8.47
C VAL A 62 5.40 10.52 -8.46
N ALA A 63 4.24 11.17 -8.28
CA ALA A 63 4.16 12.62 -8.21
C ALA A 63 4.98 13.21 -7.06
N LEU A 64 5.30 12.46 -6.00
CA LEU A 64 6.17 12.96 -4.93
C LEU A 64 7.66 12.92 -5.28
N LEU A 65 8.08 12.07 -6.23
CA LEU A 65 9.46 11.90 -6.66
C LEU A 65 9.87 12.82 -7.82
N ASP A 66 8.91 13.35 -8.58
CA ASP A 66 9.15 14.19 -9.76
C ASP A 66 9.48 15.66 -9.46
N PHE A 67 9.60 16.06 -8.19
CA PHE A 67 9.86 17.44 -7.76
C PHE A 67 11.04 17.52 -6.80
#